data_AF-A0A1C5QS15-F1
#
_entry.id   AF-A0A1C5QS15-F1
#
_cell.length_a   1.000
_cell.length_b   1.000
_cell.length_c   1.000
_cell.angle_alpha   90.00
_cell.angle_beta   90.00
_cell.angle_gamma   90.00
#
_symmetry.space_group_name_H-M   'P 1'
#
loop_
_entity.id
_entity.type
_entity.pdbx_description
1 polymer ?
#
loop_
_entity_poly.entity_id
_entity_poly.type
_entity_poly.pdbx_seq_one_letter_code
_entity_poly.pdbx_strand_id
1 'polypeptide(L)'
;MNKIINIGLTALFACFMVACENDIDNYDAPNGGVHGTIYDKETNEPIPMPVPGSSGVMMSLYEQNTGATASVDFRARQDGTFEHTKVFNGNYRIQAKDGPFVGVCEGYVTVNGQTQVDLYTIPFSRISLDVTVSADNKLTLTYDAKTSNETLQLTDVSVIWNYAPGVDVNNANHATLSSLGTKASGTHVIDLMSDTEFIENHYKIVSNKNRVYVRVAATVTAESKPYVNYSRVVEVTVNDIR
;
A
#
# COMPACT_ATOMS: atom_id res chain seq x y z
N MET A 1 61.57 38.56 21.68
CA MET A 1 60.17 38.26 22.04
C MET A 1 59.25 38.13 20.82
N ASN A 2 59.20 39.12 19.91
CA ASN A 2 58.25 39.11 18.78
C ASN A 2 58.36 37.90 17.81
N LYS A 3 59.55 37.35 17.60
CA LYS A 3 59.74 36.15 16.74
C LYS A 3 59.17 34.87 17.36
N ILE A 4 59.26 34.70 18.68
CA ILE A 4 58.76 33.51 19.38
C ILE A 4 57.23 33.55 19.46
N ILE A 5 56.65 34.73 19.66
CA ILE A 5 55.20 34.96 19.65
C ILE A 5 54.62 34.66 18.26
N ASN A 6 55.26 35.13 17.18
CA ASN A 6 54.80 34.87 15.81
C ASN A 6 54.89 33.39 15.42
N ILE A 7 55.93 32.67 15.84
CA ILE A 7 56.06 31.23 15.61
C ILE A 7 54.96 30.47 16.38
N GLY A 8 54.71 30.84 17.64
CA GLY A 8 53.62 30.27 18.44
C GLY A 8 52.24 30.53 17.84
N LEU A 9 52.01 31.74 17.30
CA LEU A 9 50.75 32.10 16.65
C LEU A 9 50.53 31.34 15.33
N THR A 10 51.61 31.10 14.56
CA THR A 10 51.55 30.38 13.29
C THR A 10 51.36 28.87 13.52
N ALA A 11 51.98 28.31 14.56
CA ALA A 11 51.77 26.93 14.98
C ALA A 11 50.33 26.70 15.50
N LEU A 12 49.78 27.65 16.25
CA LEU A 12 48.40 27.59 16.72
C LEU A 12 47.39 27.67 15.56
N PHE A 13 47.66 28.49 14.54
CA PHE A 13 46.82 28.60 13.34
C PHE A 13 46.86 27.33 12.47
N ALA A 14 48.01 26.63 12.42
CA ALA A 14 48.14 25.35 11.73
C ALA A 14 47.32 24.23 12.44
N CYS A 15 47.23 24.24 13.77
CA CYS A 15 46.40 23.29 14.52
C CYS A 15 44.89 23.48 14.29
N PHE A 16 44.43 24.71 13.97
CA PHE A 16 43.02 24.96 13.64
C PHE A 16 42.62 24.46 12.24
N MET A 17 43.57 24.29 11.32
CA MET A 17 43.29 23.80 9.96
C MET A 17 43.08 22.27 9.91
N VAL A 18 43.57 21.53 10.91
CA VAL A 18 43.37 20.06 11.03
C VAL A 18 42.04 19.73 11.72
N ALA A 19 41.42 20.69 12.41
CA ALA A 19 40.13 20.50 13.09
C ALA A 19 38.91 20.54 12.13
N CYS A 20 39.12 20.84 10.85
CA CYS A 20 38.07 20.82 9.82
C CYS A 20 38.00 19.51 9.00
N GLU A 21 38.93 18.58 9.19
CA GLU A 21 38.86 17.22 8.63
C GLU A 21 38.38 16.26 9.71
N ASN A 22 37.14 16.43 10.19
CA ASN A 22 36.49 15.44 11.03
C ASN A 22 35.74 14.44 10.13
N ASP A 23 36.44 13.40 9.66
CA ASP A 23 35.85 12.20 9.03
C ASP A 23 34.92 11.42 9.99
N ILE A 24 34.78 11.88 11.23
CA ILE A 24 33.85 11.35 12.25
C ILE A 24 32.38 11.69 11.92
N ASP A 25 32.12 12.71 11.09
CA ASP A 25 30.77 13.16 10.75
C ASP A 25 30.40 12.91 9.28
N ASN A 26 30.88 11.81 8.70
CA ASN A 26 30.51 11.43 7.33
C ASN A 26 30.12 9.96 7.25
N TYR A 27 28.98 9.62 7.88
CA TYR A 27 28.29 8.38 7.50
C TYR A 27 27.75 8.55 6.08
N ASP A 28 28.08 7.60 5.21
CA ASP A 28 27.49 7.55 3.87
C ASP A 28 25.96 7.61 3.97
N ALA A 29 25.33 8.40 3.11
CA ALA A 29 23.89 8.46 3.04
C ALA A 29 23.31 7.04 2.82
N PRO A 30 22.14 6.72 3.40
CA PRO A 30 21.53 5.40 3.25
C PRO A 30 21.35 5.04 1.78
N ASN A 31 21.97 3.93 1.37
CA ASN A 31 21.97 3.39 0.02
C ASN A 31 21.28 2.01 -0.09
N GLY A 32 20.79 1.49 1.03
CA GLY A 32 20.00 0.28 1.10
C GLY A 32 18.50 0.54 0.92
N GLY A 33 17.76 -0.53 0.66
CA GLY A 33 16.31 -0.48 0.50
C GLY A 33 15.69 -1.87 0.52
N VAL A 34 14.38 -1.92 0.71
CA VAL A 34 13.59 -3.15 0.60
C VAL A 34 12.49 -2.98 -0.44
N HIS A 35 12.19 -4.06 -1.16
CA HIS A 35 10.97 -4.18 -1.95
C HIS A 35 10.43 -5.61 -1.85
N GLY A 36 9.15 -5.79 -2.11
CA GLY A 36 8.54 -7.12 -2.06
C GLY A 36 7.04 -7.09 -2.19
N THR A 37 6.44 -8.25 -1.96
CA THR A 37 4.99 -8.45 -2.03
C THR A 37 4.49 -9.21 -0.81
N ILE A 38 3.28 -8.88 -0.36
CA ILE A 38 2.56 -9.65 0.65
C ILE A 38 1.68 -10.67 -0.07
N TYR A 39 2.04 -11.95 0.04
CA TYR A 39 1.34 -13.06 -0.57
C TYR A 39 0.39 -13.77 0.39
N ASP A 40 -0.69 -14.27 -0.18
CA ASP A 40 -1.54 -15.27 0.45
C ASP A 40 -0.80 -16.62 0.51
N LYS A 41 -0.65 -17.18 1.71
CA LYS A 41 0.02 -18.46 1.94
C LYS A 41 -0.62 -19.64 1.21
N GLU A 42 -1.92 -19.59 0.96
CA GLU A 42 -2.65 -20.73 0.40
C GLU A 42 -2.71 -20.66 -1.13
N THR A 43 -2.89 -19.47 -1.70
CA THR A 43 -3.03 -19.30 -3.17
C THR A 43 -1.73 -18.87 -3.84
N ASN A 44 -0.76 -18.37 -3.06
CA ASN A 44 0.47 -17.76 -3.55
C ASN A 44 0.23 -16.55 -4.47
N GLU A 45 -0.93 -15.89 -4.32
CA GLU A 45 -1.27 -14.66 -5.03
C GLU A 45 -1.04 -13.42 -4.14
N PRO A 46 -0.71 -12.25 -4.71
CA PRO A 46 -0.63 -11.01 -3.95
C PRO A 46 -1.96 -10.67 -3.28
N ILE A 47 -1.92 -10.30 -2.00
CA ILE A 47 -3.11 -9.86 -1.26
C ILE A 47 -3.43 -8.41 -1.65
N PRO A 48 -4.60 -8.11 -2.24
CA PRO A 48 -4.97 -6.72 -2.55
C PRO A 48 -5.18 -5.90 -1.27
N MET A 49 -4.60 -4.70 -1.25
CA MET A 49 -4.57 -3.82 -0.08
C MET A 49 -5.42 -2.54 -0.28
N PRO A 50 -5.78 -1.82 0.79
CA PRO A 50 -6.31 -0.46 0.68
C PRO A 50 -5.37 0.46 -0.10
N VAL A 51 -5.90 1.60 -0.57
CA VAL A 51 -5.06 2.62 -1.22
C VAL A 51 -4.04 3.13 -0.20
N PRO A 52 -2.75 3.34 -0.59
CA PRO A 52 -1.76 3.89 0.31
C PRO A 52 -2.20 5.28 0.81
N GLY A 53 -2.30 5.43 2.13
CA GLY A 53 -2.87 6.61 2.77
C GLY A 53 -3.07 6.39 4.26
N SER A 54 -4.05 7.08 4.86
CA SER A 54 -4.41 6.91 6.27
C SER A 54 -4.89 5.49 6.62
N SER A 55 -5.55 4.83 5.66
CA SER A 55 -6.10 3.47 5.76
C SER A 55 -5.22 2.38 5.16
N GLY A 56 -4.11 2.75 4.51
CA GLY A 56 -3.18 1.80 3.89
C GLY A 56 -2.48 0.92 4.93
N VAL A 57 -2.11 -0.30 4.57
CA VAL A 57 -1.36 -1.19 5.47
C VAL A 57 0.02 -0.59 5.75
N MET A 58 0.36 -0.45 7.04
CA MET A 58 1.65 0.08 7.47
C MET A 58 2.71 -1.01 7.41
N MET A 59 3.81 -0.71 6.74
CA MET A 59 5.05 -1.48 6.77
C MET A 59 6.02 -0.80 7.73
N SER A 60 6.62 -1.56 8.63
CA SER A 60 7.61 -1.06 9.58
C SER A 60 8.89 -1.89 9.51
N LEU A 61 10.02 -1.21 9.30
CA LEU A 61 11.35 -1.79 9.38
C LEU A 61 11.97 -1.50 10.74
N TYR A 62 12.35 -2.56 11.44
CA TYR A 62 13.03 -2.50 12.73
C TYR A 62 14.47 -2.98 12.56
N GLU A 63 15.43 -2.09 12.74
CA GLU A 63 16.83 -2.47 12.74
C GLU A 63 17.13 -3.43 13.89
N GLN A 64 17.92 -4.48 13.62
CA GLN A 64 18.22 -5.53 14.58
C GLN A 64 19.64 -5.35 15.14
N ASN A 65 19.81 -5.66 16.42
CA ASN A 65 21.11 -5.68 17.12
C ASN A 65 21.83 -4.32 17.26
N THR A 66 21.15 -3.19 17.06
CA THR A 66 21.73 -1.84 17.21
C THR A 66 21.22 -1.06 18.42
N GLY A 67 20.23 -1.60 19.14
CA GLY A 67 19.55 -0.89 20.23
C GLY A 67 18.59 0.21 19.76
N ALA A 68 18.42 0.38 18.44
CA ALA A 68 17.45 1.30 17.86
C ALA A 68 16.02 0.90 18.24
N THR A 69 15.22 1.88 18.67
CA THR A 69 13.83 1.67 19.08
C THR A 69 12.83 2.21 18.05
N ALA A 70 13.27 3.09 17.15
CA ALA A 70 12.44 3.65 16.10
C ALA A 70 12.37 2.70 14.90
N SER A 71 11.18 2.60 14.29
CA SER A 71 11.00 1.96 12.99
C SER A 71 11.03 2.97 11.85
N VAL A 72 11.39 2.48 10.66
CA VAL A 72 11.13 3.20 9.41
C VAL A 72 9.79 2.72 8.87
N ASP A 73 8.83 3.65 8.80
CA ASP A 73 7.43 3.35 8.49
C ASP A 73 7.05 3.85 7.08
N PHE A 74 6.35 3.00 6.32
CA PHE A 74 5.86 3.29 4.96
C PHE A 74 4.59 2.48 4.67
N ARG A 75 3.99 2.63 3.48
CA ARG A 75 2.72 1.97 3.14
C ARG A 75 2.89 0.95 2.03
N ALA A 76 2.20 -0.18 2.16
CA ALA A 76 2.00 -1.09 1.03
C ALA A 76 1.12 -0.42 -0.04
N ARG A 77 1.34 -0.79 -1.29
CA ARG A 77 0.53 -0.39 -2.45
C ARG A 77 -0.71 -1.26 -2.54
N GLN A 78 -1.74 -0.77 -3.24
CA GLN A 78 -3.04 -1.45 -3.34
C GLN A 78 -2.99 -2.83 -4.00
N ASP A 79 -1.93 -3.13 -4.75
CA ASP A 79 -1.69 -4.41 -5.42
C ASP A 79 -0.96 -5.43 -4.53
N GLY A 80 -0.67 -5.07 -3.27
CA GLY A 80 0.03 -5.91 -2.30
C GLY A 80 1.55 -5.77 -2.32
N THR A 81 2.11 -4.99 -3.25
CA THR A 81 3.55 -4.70 -3.30
C THR A 81 3.94 -3.63 -2.29
N PHE A 82 5.21 -3.57 -1.91
CA PHE A 82 5.75 -2.52 -1.06
C PHE A 82 7.20 -2.21 -1.41
N GLU A 83 7.64 -1.00 -1.09
CA GLU A 83 9.00 -0.52 -1.39
C GLU A 83 9.40 0.62 -0.46
N HIS A 84 10.65 0.58 -0.01
CA HIS A 84 11.33 1.69 0.66
C HIS A 84 12.80 1.71 0.24
N THR A 85 13.26 2.80 -0.38
CA THR A 85 14.56 2.84 -1.07
C THR A 85 15.71 3.46 -0.28
N LYS A 86 15.45 3.90 0.97
CA LYS A 86 16.40 4.63 1.82
C LYS A 86 16.50 4.10 3.26
N VAL A 87 17.29 3.04 3.45
CA VAL A 87 17.73 2.57 4.78
C VAL A 87 19.23 2.25 4.74
N PHE A 88 19.86 2.10 5.90
CA PHE A 88 21.25 1.63 5.97
C PHE A 88 21.33 0.13 5.64
N ASN A 89 22.49 -0.34 5.20
CA ASN A 89 22.73 -1.77 5.06
C ASN A 89 22.84 -2.39 6.45
N GLY A 90 22.18 -3.52 6.66
CA GLY A 90 22.07 -4.11 7.99
C GLY A 90 20.97 -5.16 8.08
N ASN A 91 20.77 -5.71 9.28
CA ASN A 91 19.74 -6.70 9.53
C ASN A 91 18.47 -6.00 10.01
N TYR A 92 17.34 -6.30 9.38
CA TYR A 92 16.04 -5.74 9.71
C TYR A 92 15.01 -6.84 9.93
N ARG A 93 14.08 -6.56 10.85
CA ARG A 93 12.77 -7.21 10.87
C ARG A 93 11.78 -6.28 10.19
N ILE A 94 11.12 -6.75 9.15
CA ILE A 94 10.03 -6.05 8.46
C ILE A 94 8.69 -6.62 8.93
N GLN A 95 7.71 -5.76 9.21
CA GLN A 95 6.38 -6.16 9.65
C GLN A 95 5.30 -5.35 8.94
N ALA A 96 4.26 -6.03 8.45
CA ALA A 96 3.01 -5.42 8.03
C ALA A 96 2.04 -5.37 9.22
N LYS A 97 1.63 -4.18 9.63
CA LYS A 97 0.80 -3.94 10.81
C LYS A 97 -0.66 -3.70 10.47
N ASP A 98 -1.54 -4.20 11.34
CA ASP A 98 -2.98 -3.95 11.35
C ASP A 98 -3.67 -4.13 9.99
N GLY A 99 -3.13 -5.01 9.13
CA GLY A 99 -3.71 -5.30 7.83
C GLY A 99 -4.84 -6.33 7.89
N PRO A 100 -5.58 -6.51 6.79
CA PRO A 100 -6.76 -7.39 6.75
C PRO A 100 -6.37 -8.86 6.58
N PHE A 101 -5.53 -9.37 7.49
CA PHE A 101 -4.99 -10.72 7.48
C PHE A 101 -4.79 -11.29 8.89
N VAL A 102 -4.77 -12.61 8.97
CA VAL A 102 -4.67 -13.37 10.22
C VAL A 102 -3.24 -13.29 10.78
N GLY A 103 -3.14 -12.95 12.07
CA GLY A 103 -1.90 -13.04 12.84
C GLY A 103 -0.82 -12.05 12.40
N VAL A 104 0.43 -12.37 12.73
CA VAL A 104 1.58 -11.50 12.46
C VAL A 104 2.10 -11.77 11.05
N CYS A 105 2.20 -10.71 10.24
CA CYS A 105 2.84 -10.74 8.93
C CYS A 105 4.20 -10.05 9.03
N GLU A 106 5.26 -10.83 9.22
CA GLU A 106 6.62 -10.31 9.36
C GLU A 106 7.67 -11.20 8.67
N GLY A 107 8.85 -10.63 8.47
CA GLY A 107 10.01 -11.30 7.89
C GLY A 107 11.31 -10.67 8.37
N TYR A 108 12.42 -11.34 8.08
CA TYR A 108 13.77 -10.88 8.42
C TYR A 108 14.59 -10.77 7.14
N VAL A 109 15.34 -9.69 7.01
CA VAL A 109 16.12 -9.38 5.81
C VAL A 109 17.45 -8.75 6.18
N THR A 110 18.51 -9.18 5.50
CA THR A 110 19.80 -8.49 5.51
C THR A 110 19.84 -7.56 4.30
N VAL A 111 19.68 -6.27 4.53
CA VAL A 111 19.72 -5.25 3.49
C VAL A 111 21.17 -5.02 3.06
N ASN A 112 21.42 -5.19 1.76
CA ASN A 112 22.68 -4.87 1.10
C ASN A 112 22.38 -4.25 -0.28
N GLY A 113 22.21 -2.93 -0.31
CA GLY A 113 21.60 -2.24 -1.45
C GLY A 113 20.09 -2.47 -1.50
N GLN A 114 19.49 -2.41 -2.70
CA GLN A 114 18.07 -2.70 -2.88
C GLN A 114 17.85 -4.22 -2.77
N THR A 115 17.08 -4.64 -1.77
CA THR A 115 16.96 -6.05 -1.37
C THR A 115 15.50 -6.50 -1.44
N GLN A 116 15.25 -7.65 -2.06
CA GLN A 116 13.91 -8.24 -2.07
C GLN A 116 13.61 -8.99 -0.76
N VAL A 117 12.40 -8.80 -0.23
CA VAL A 117 11.85 -9.60 0.87
C VAL A 117 10.35 -9.77 0.65
N ASP A 118 9.88 -11.00 0.49
CA ASP A 118 8.46 -11.29 0.36
C ASP A 118 7.87 -11.74 1.70
N LEU A 119 6.64 -11.33 1.97
CA LEU A 119 5.91 -11.69 3.18
C LEU A 119 4.75 -12.59 2.83
N TYR A 120 4.38 -13.45 3.77
CA TYR A 120 3.32 -14.42 3.58
C TYR A 120 2.36 -14.37 4.76
N THR A 121 1.06 -14.32 4.48
CA THR A 121 0.01 -14.36 5.50
C THR A 121 -1.28 -14.94 4.92
N ILE A 122 -2.36 -15.02 5.70
CA ILE A 122 -3.68 -15.46 5.24
C ILE A 122 -4.63 -14.27 5.34
N PRO A 123 -5.22 -13.74 4.26
CA PRO A 123 -6.18 -12.65 4.33
C PRO A 123 -7.44 -13.09 5.09
N PHE A 124 -8.23 -12.17 5.67
CA PHE A 124 -9.49 -12.57 6.31
C PHE A 124 -10.55 -13.06 5.31
N SER A 125 -10.51 -12.56 4.08
CA SER A 125 -11.34 -13.03 2.97
C SER A 125 -10.66 -12.86 1.61
N ARG A 126 -11.12 -13.66 0.65
CA ARG A 126 -10.69 -13.70 -0.76
C ARG A 126 -11.85 -13.31 -1.64
N ILE A 127 -11.58 -12.44 -2.61
CA ILE A 127 -12.62 -11.85 -3.44
C ILE A 127 -12.23 -11.99 -4.90
N SER A 128 -13.09 -12.66 -5.68
CA SER A 128 -13.04 -12.64 -7.13
C SER A 128 -14.06 -11.63 -7.68
N LEU A 129 -13.70 -10.99 -8.78
CA LEU A 129 -14.52 -9.99 -9.45
C LEU A 129 -14.29 -10.08 -10.96
N ASP A 130 -15.38 -10.30 -11.68
CA ASP A 130 -15.45 -10.15 -13.13
C ASP A 130 -16.39 -8.98 -13.45
N VAL A 131 -16.00 -8.17 -14.44
CA VAL A 131 -16.77 -7.00 -14.86
C VAL A 131 -16.97 -7.03 -16.36
N THR A 132 -18.21 -6.85 -16.80
CA THR A 132 -18.55 -6.66 -18.21
C THR A 132 -19.22 -5.31 -18.42
N VAL A 133 -19.00 -4.73 -19.61
CA VAL A 133 -19.56 -3.43 -20.00
C VAL A 133 -20.53 -3.65 -21.15
N SER A 134 -21.77 -3.19 -20.99
CA SER A 134 -22.78 -3.22 -22.05
C SER A 134 -22.63 -2.05 -23.02
N ALA A 135 -23.36 -2.08 -24.14
CA ALA A 135 -23.39 -0.98 -25.12
C ALA A 135 -23.94 0.34 -24.53
N ASP A 136 -24.83 0.26 -23.54
CA ASP A 136 -25.41 1.39 -22.82
C ASP A 136 -24.62 1.76 -21.54
N ASN A 137 -23.35 1.35 -21.43
CA ASN A 137 -22.45 1.65 -20.32
C ASN A 137 -22.93 1.18 -18.94
N LYS A 138 -23.70 0.09 -18.89
CA LYS A 138 -23.96 -0.63 -17.63
C LYS A 138 -22.80 -1.57 -17.32
N LEU A 139 -22.27 -1.45 -16.11
CA LEU A 139 -21.29 -2.37 -15.58
C LEU A 139 -22.02 -3.53 -14.90
N THR A 140 -21.84 -4.75 -15.40
CA THR A 140 -22.32 -5.96 -14.71
C THR A 140 -21.16 -6.60 -13.99
N LEU A 141 -21.22 -6.58 -12.66
CA LEU A 141 -20.20 -7.09 -11.75
C LEU A 141 -20.65 -8.45 -11.23
N THR A 142 -19.88 -9.50 -11.49
CA THR A 142 -20.06 -10.82 -10.89
C THR A 142 -18.96 -11.02 -9.85
N TYR A 143 -19.36 -11.29 -8.61
CA TYR A 143 -18.44 -11.34 -7.48
C TYR A 143 -18.68 -12.55 -6.59
N ASP A 144 -17.61 -13.00 -5.95
CA ASP A 144 -17.61 -14.04 -4.92
C ASP A 144 -16.55 -13.68 -3.87
N ALA A 145 -17.01 -13.42 -2.64
CA ALA A 145 -16.26 -13.02 -1.47
C ALA A 145 -16.37 -14.10 -0.39
N LYS A 146 -15.29 -14.85 -0.17
CA LYS A 146 -15.24 -15.96 0.79
C LYS A 146 -14.32 -15.61 1.95
N THR A 147 -14.78 -15.81 3.17
CA THR A 147 -13.90 -15.74 4.33
C THR A 147 -12.89 -16.89 4.29
N SER A 148 -11.68 -16.64 4.78
CA SER A 148 -10.61 -17.65 4.78
C SER A 148 -10.79 -18.72 5.86
N ASN A 149 -11.69 -18.50 6.82
CA ASN A 149 -12.08 -19.46 7.85
C ASN A 149 -13.56 -19.25 8.22
N GLU A 150 -14.25 -20.32 8.60
CA GLU A 150 -15.64 -20.34 9.07
C GLU A 150 -15.86 -19.56 10.38
N THR A 151 -14.81 -19.33 11.18
CA THR A 151 -14.88 -18.52 12.40
C THR A 151 -14.97 -17.02 12.14
N LEU A 152 -14.65 -16.59 10.92
CA LEU A 152 -14.68 -15.18 10.51
C LEU A 152 -16.07 -14.81 10.01
N GLN A 153 -16.58 -13.67 10.47
CA GLN A 153 -17.90 -13.20 10.11
C GLN A 153 -17.81 -12.14 9.01
N LEU A 154 -18.32 -12.46 7.82
CA LEU A 154 -18.59 -11.48 6.77
C LEU A 154 -19.78 -10.60 7.21
N THR A 155 -19.56 -9.28 7.30
CA THR A 155 -20.58 -8.32 7.76
C THR A 155 -21.09 -7.42 6.65
N ASP A 156 -20.30 -7.20 5.60
CA ASP A 156 -20.73 -6.46 4.41
C ASP A 156 -19.89 -6.83 3.18
N VAL A 157 -20.52 -6.78 2.01
CA VAL A 157 -19.86 -6.72 0.71
C VAL A 157 -20.28 -5.42 0.06
N SER A 158 -19.30 -4.62 -0.39
CA SER A 158 -19.54 -3.37 -1.08
C SER A 158 -18.90 -3.39 -2.46
N VAL A 159 -19.61 -2.86 -3.46
CA VAL A 159 -19.05 -2.57 -4.78
C VAL A 159 -18.66 -1.09 -4.86
N ILE A 160 -17.56 -0.82 -5.54
CA ILE A 160 -17.00 0.52 -5.66
C ILE A 160 -16.59 0.72 -7.11
N TRP A 161 -16.92 1.88 -7.67
CA TRP A 161 -16.33 2.32 -8.94
C TRP A 161 -15.76 3.73 -8.81
N ASN A 162 -14.74 4.05 -9.61
CA ASN A 162 -14.14 5.37 -9.72
C ASN A 162 -13.55 5.61 -11.13
N TYR A 163 -13.40 6.87 -11.53
CA TYR A 163 -12.65 7.29 -12.71
C TYR A 163 -11.13 7.33 -12.47
N ALA A 164 -10.68 7.22 -11.22
CA ALA A 164 -9.27 7.15 -10.82
C ALA A 164 -8.86 5.74 -10.35
N PRO A 165 -7.58 5.33 -10.52
CA PRO A 165 -7.12 3.96 -10.24
C PRO A 165 -7.04 3.59 -8.75
N GLY A 166 -7.04 4.58 -7.86
CA GLY A 166 -7.08 4.36 -6.42
C GLY A 166 -8.52 4.13 -5.96
N VAL A 167 -8.89 2.87 -5.73
CA VAL A 167 -10.26 2.49 -5.36
C VAL A 167 -10.24 1.74 -4.03
N ASP A 168 -10.84 2.32 -2.99
CA ASP A 168 -11.09 1.66 -1.71
C ASP A 168 -12.31 2.24 -0.99
N VAL A 169 -12.67 1.71 0.19
CA VAL A 169 -13.87 2.14 0.94
C VAL A 169 -13.69 3.49 1.65
N ASN A 170 -12.49 4.08 1.63
CA ASN A 170 -12.23 5.29 2.39
C ASN A 170 -12.70 6.52 1.60
N ASN A 171 -13.31 7.46 2.33
CA ASN A 171 -14.16 8.54 1.82
C ASN A 171 -13.52 9.52 0.81
N ALA A 172 -12.23 9.38 0.48
CA ALA A 172 -11.53 10.31 -0.40
C ALA A 172 -11.61 9.95 -1.89
N ASN A 173 -11.90 8.69 -2.24
CA ASN A 173 -11.62 8.17 -3.59
C ASN A 173 -12.68 7.22 -4.15
N HIS A 174 -13.97 7.41 -3.90
CA HIS A 174 -15.02 6.68 -4.62
C HIS A 174 -15.87 7.66 -5.42
N ALA A 175 -16.24 7.27 -6.64
CA ALA A 175 -17.35 7.91 -7.34
C ALA A 175 -18.65 7.39 -6.74
N THR A 176 -18.80 6.05 -6.69
CA THR A 176 -19.92 5.41 -5.99
C THR A 176 -19.44 4.24 -5.17
N LEU A 177 -20.06 4.08 -3.99
CA LEU A 177 -19.95 2.91 -3.13
C LEU A 177 -21.37 2.42 -2.84
N SER A 178 -21.63 1.13 -3.10
CA SER A 178 -22.93 0.51 -2.80
C SER A 178 -22.73 -0.75 -1.96
N SER A 179 -23.31 -0.75 -0.76
CA SER A 179 -23.37 -1.93 0.12
C SER A 179 -24.40 -2.93 -0.42
N LEU A 180 -24.02 -4.20 -0.45
CA LEU A 180 -24.82 -5.36 -0.85
C LEU A 180 -25.20 -6.20 0.37
N GLY A 181 -24.83 -5.77 1.57
CA GLY A 181 -25.02 -6.49 2.83
C GLY A 181 -24.18 -7.76 2.90
N THR A 182 -24.70 -8.79 3.57
CA THR A 182 -23.95 -10.03 3.87
C THR A 182 -23.96 -11.07 2.73
N LYS A 183 -24.37 -10.67 1.51
CA LYS A 183 -24.40 -11.58 0.35
C LYS A 183 -22.98 -11.82 -0.15
N ALA A 184 -22.40 -12.95 0.22
CA ALA A 184 -21.05 -13.37 -0.14
C ALA A 184 -20.80 -13.47 -1.66
N SER A 185 -21.82 -13.79 -2.45
CA SER A 185 -21.69 -13.85 -3.90
C SER A 185 -22.96 -13.35 -4.59
N GLY A 186 -22.79 -12.90 -5.84
CA GLY A 186 -23.91 -12.43 -6.63
C GLY A 186 -23.51 -11.65 -7.86
N THR A 187 -24.51 -10.94 -8.40
CA THR A 187 -24.33 -10.00 -9.49
C THR A 187 -24.91 -8.66 -9.10
N HIS A 188 -24.21 -7.59 -9.44
CA HIS A 188 -24.66 -6.22 -9.25
C HIS A 188 -24.48 -5.42 -10.54
N VAL A 189 -25.43 -4.54 -10.83
CA VAL A 189 -25.41 -3.71 -12.04
C VAL A 189 -25.29 -2.25 -11.63
N ILE A 190 -24.27 -1.58 -12.14
CA ILE A 190 -24.09 -0.13 -12.02
C ILE A 190 -24.47 0.49 -13.36
N ASP A 191 -25.51 1.32 -13.37
CA ASP A 191 -25.92 2.10 -14.53
C ASP A 191 -25.18 3.44 -14.52
N LEU A 192 -24.01 3.49 -15.18
CA LEU A 192 -23.17 4.68 -15.20
C LEU A 192 -23.87 5.89 -15.83
N MET A 193 -24.75 5.66 -16.81
CA MET A 193 -25.47 6.75 -17.47
C MET A 193 -26.51 7.41 -16.56
N SER A 194 -26.88 6.75 -15.47
CA SER A 194 -27.76 7.28 -14.43
C SER A 194 -27.01 7.74 -13.17
N ASP A 195 -25.69 7.58 -13.14
CA ASP A 195 -24.83 7.92 -12.00
C ASP A 195 -24.34 9.37 -12.11
N THR A 196 -24.67 10.20 -11.12
CA THR A 196 -24.30 11.63 -11.11
C THR A 196 -22.80 11.84 -11.19
N GLU A 197 -21.99 11.04 -10.49
CA GLU A 197 -20.54 11.21 -10.48
C GLU A 197 -19.93 10.86 -11.84
N PHE A 198 -20.52 9.87 -12.55
CA PHE A 198 -20.14 9.58 -13.93
C PHE A 198 -20.46 10.74 -14.87
N ILE A 199 -21.67 11.29 -14.79
CA ILE A 199 -22.13 12.39 -15.64
C ILE A 199 -21.29 13.65 -15.39
N GLU A 200 -21.12 14.05 -14.13
CA GLU A 200 -20.42 15.28 -13.75
C GLU A 200 -18.92 15.20 -14.02
N ASN A 201 -18.31 14.01 -13.94
CA ASN A 201 -16.88 13.80 -14.17
C ASN A 201 -16.57 13.18 -15.53
N HIS A 202 -17.52 13.17 -16.48
CA HIS A 202 -17.33 12.55 -17.79
C HIS A 202 -16.05 13.05 -18.50
N TYR A 203 -15.73 14.34 -18.38
CA TYR A 203 -14.51 14.92 -18.96
C TYR A 203 -13.22 14.30 -18.41
N LYS A 204 -13.18 13.87 -17.14
CA LYS A 204 -12.03 13.17 -16.54
C LYS A 204 -11.93 11.74 -17.08
N ILE A 205 -13.06 11.10 -17.32
CA ILE A 205 -13.13 9.75 -17.87
C ILE A 205 -12.60 9.76 -19.31
N VAL A 206 -13.04 10.72 -20.13
CA VAL A 206 -12.53 10.91 -21.51
C VAL A 206 -11.04 11.20 -21.53
N SER A 207 -10.54 12.07 -20.66
CA SER A 207 -9.10 12.38 -20.59
C SER A 207 -8.27 11.16 -20.17
N ASN A 208 -8.85 10.24 -19.39
CA ASN A 208 -8.27 8.95 -19.05
C ASN A 208 -8.63 7.82 -20.05
N LYS A 209 -8.86 8.16 -21.33
CA LYS A 209 -9.12 7.18 -22.40
C LYS A 209 -10.35 6.30 -22.13
N ASN A 210 -11.39 6.89 -21.55
CA ASN A 210 -12.65 6.23 -21.17
C ASN A 210 -12.49 5.09 -20.15
N ARG A 211 -11.46 5.12 -19.31
CA ARG A 211 -11.23 4.10 -18.29
C ARG A 211 -11.97 4.42 -17.01
N VAL A 212 -12.58 3.39 -16.44
CA VAL A 212 -13.09 3.38 -15.07
C VAL A 212 -12.56 2.15 -14.34
N TYR A 213 -12.50 2.25 -13.03
CA TYR A 213 -11.88 1.27 -12.14
C TYR A 213 -12.92 0.77 -11.17
N VAL A 214 -13.03 -0.55 -11.07
CA VAL A 214 -14.05 -1.22 -10.27
C VAL A 214 -13.36 -2.12 -9.24
N ARG A 215 -13.90 -2.15 -8.03
CA ARG A 215 -13.38 -2.97 -6.94
C ARG A 215 -14.51 -3.45 -6.04
N VAL A 216 -14.37 -4.66 -5.51
CA VAL A 216 -15.24 -5.18 -4.45
C VAL A 216 -14.47 -5.16 -3.14
N ALA A 217 -15.14 -4.75 -2.08
CA ALA A 217 -14.65 -4.77 -0.71
C ALA A 217 -15.49 -5.76 0.12
N ALA A 218 -14.84 -6.59 0.92
CA ALA A 218 -15.51 -7.47 1.88
C ALA A 218 -15.09 -7.07 3.30
N THR A 219 -16.06 -6.65 4.11
CA THR A 219 -15.85 -6.32 5.51
C THR A 219 -16.03 -7.58 6.35
N VAL A 220 -14.98 -7.94 7.08
CA VAL A 220 -14.94 -9.09 7.99
C VAL A 220 -14.65 -8.60 9.39
N THR A 221 -15.43 -9.09 10.36
CA THR A 221 -15.13 -8.84 11.78
C THR A 221 -14.17 -9.89 12.29
N ALA A 222 -12.98 -9.47 12.72
CA ALA A 222 -11.98 -10.29 13.37
C ALA A 222 -11.56 -9.63 14.70
N GLU A 223 -11.44 -10.40 15.78
CA GLU A 223 -11.08 -9.87 17.11
C GLU A 223 -11.93 -8.66 17.55
N SER A 224 -13.23 -8.69 17.25
CA SER A 224 -14.19 -7.62 17.52
C SER A 224 -13.92 -6.29 16.80
N LYS A 225 -13.08 -6.30 15.74
CA LYS A 225 -12.80 -5.14 14.88
C LYS A 225 -13.15 -5.45 13.42
N PRO A 226 -13.68 -4.47 12.67
CA PRO A 226 -13.90 -4.63 11.24
C PRO A 226 -12.60 -4.46 10.47
N TYR A 227 -12.35 -5.36 9.54
CA TYR A 227 -11.26 -5.30 8.56
C TYR A 227 -11.84 -5.44 7.15
N VAL A 228 -11.19 -4.81 6.17
CA VAL A 228 -11.67 -4.81 4.78
C VAL A 228 -10.63 -5.44 3.88
N ASN A 229 -10.97 -6.58 3.27
CA ASN A 229 -10.23 -7.13 2.14
C ASN A 229 -10.84 -6.62 0.84
N TYR A 230 -10.04 -6.66 -0.23
CA TYR A 230 -10.46 -6.18 -1.54
C TYR A 230 -10.22 -7.22 -2.62
N SER A 231 -11.00 -7.14 -3.70
CA SER A 231 -10.61 -7.70 -4.98
C SER A 231 -9.39 -6.95 -5.54
N ARG A 232 -8.77 -7.52 -6.57
CA ARG A 232 -7.95 -6.72 -7.49
C ARG A 232 -8.81 -5.63 -8.11
N VAL A 233 -8.21 -4.49 -8.44
CA VAL A 233 -8.88 -3.45 -9.23
C VAL A 233 -9.05 -3.97 -10.65
N VAL A 234 -10.27 -3.91 -11.16
CA VAL A 234 -10.57 -4.21 -12.56
C VAL A 234 -10.69 -2.89 -13.32
N GLU A 235 -9.78 -2.67 -14.26
CA GLU A 235 -9.87 -1.56 -15.22
C GLU A 235 -10.78 -1.98 -16.38
N VAL A 236 -11.81 -1.19 -16.67
CA VAL A 236 -12.67 -1.37 -17.84
C VAL A 236 -12.74 -0.09 -18.66
N THR A 237 -12.93 -0.24 -19.96
CA THR A 237 -13.14 0.90 -20.87
C THR A 237 -14.62 1.02 -21.18
N VAL A 238 -15.22 2.17 -20.90
CA VAL A 238 -16.60 2.47 -21.23
C VAL A 238 -16.74 3.04 -22.64
N ASN A 239 -17.92 2.92 -23.23
CA ASN A 239 -18.21 3.49 -24.53
C ASN A 239 -18.26 5.02 -24.44
N ASP A 240 -17.83 5.68 -25.52
CA ASP A 240 -17.97 7.13 -25.66
C ASP A 240 -19.46 7.50 -25.74
N ILE A 241 -19.84 8.61 -25.09
CA ILE A 241 -21.25 9.03 -24.96
C ILE A 241 -21.57 10.25 -25.84
N ARG A 242 -20.72 10.54 -26.83
CA ARG A 242 -20.91 11.63 -27.81
C ARG A 242 -22.23 11.54 -28.56
#